data_AF-A0AAU2SM29-F1
#
_entry.id   AF-A0AAU2SM29-F1
#
_cell.length_a   1.000
_cell.length_b   1.000
_cell.length_c   1.000
_cell.angle_alpha   90.00
_cell.angle_beta   90.00
_cell.angle_gamma   90.00
#
_symmetry.space_group_name_H-M   'P 1'
#
loop_
_entity.id
_entity.type
_entity.pdbx_description
1 polymer ?
#
loop_
_entity_poly.entity_id
_entity_poly.type
_entity_poly.pdbx_seq_one_letter_code
_entity_poly.pdbx_strand_id
1 'polypeptide(L)' 'MIGIGADDSAELLYRDLMRIEHTAGNRSGLHTTITRIQQINRTLDRDLETATEQLINDLLHGNGRDQRNLGSAVS' A
#
# COMPACT_ATOMS: atom_id res chain seq x y z
N MET A 1 -15.80 8.53 25.37
CA MET A 1 -16.05 8.64 23.92
C MET A 1 -14.84 8.04 23.23
N ILE A 2 -15.03 6.90 22.57
CA ILE A 2 -13.93 6.04 22.09
C ILE A 2 -13.42 6.67 20.79
N GLY A 3 -12.29 7.36 20.87
CA GLY A 3 -11.52 7.77 19.69
C GLY A 3 -10.93 6.52 19.07
N ILE A 4 -11.71 5.86 18.22
CA ILE A 4 -11.26 4.75 17.38
C ILE A 4 -9.99 5.20 16.65
N GLY A 5 -8.89 4.45 16.85
CA GLY A 5 -7.61 4.58 16.16
C GLY A 5 -7.74 4.27 14.67
N ALA A 6 -8.53 5.10 13.99
CA ALA A 6 -8.73 5.08 12.56
C ALA A 6 -7.48 5.56 11.80
N ASP A 7 -6.48 6.09 12.51
CA ASP A 7 -5.24 6.58 11.90
C ASP A 7 -4.36 5.41 11.44
N ASP A 8 -3.89 4.57 12.37
CA ASP A 8 -3.09 3.38 12.04
C ASP A 8 -3.88 2.34 11.23
N SER A 9 -5.16 2.13 11.60
CA SER A 9 -5.97 1.07 10.98
C SER A 9 -6.33 1.37 9.52
N ALA A 10 -6.50 2.66 9.18
CA ALA A 10 -6.74 3.05 7.79
C ALA A 10 -5.49 2.80 6.95
N GLU A 11 -4.31 3.11 7.48
CA GLU A 11 -3.07 2.91 6.74
C GLU A 11 -2.79 1.44 6.47
N LEU A 12 -2.99 0.57 7.47
CA LEU A 12 -2.92 -0.88 7.31
C LEU A 12 -3.87 -1.38 6.20
N LEU A 13 -5.12 -0.91 6.19
CA LEU A 13 -6.09 -1.28 5.16
C LEU A 13 -5.63 -0.87 3.75
N TYR A 14 -5.08 0.33 3.60
CA TYR A 14 -4.55 0.79 2.32
C TYR A 14 -3.30 0.03 1.89
N ARG A 15 -2.41 -0.35 2.82
CA ARG A 15 -1.24 -1.19 2.54
C ARG A 15 -1.65 -2.55 1.97
N ASP A 16 -2.63 -3.21 2.58
CA ASP A 16 -3.15 -4.48 2.07
C ASP A 16 -3.77 -4.31 0.68
N LEU A 17 -4.57 -3.25 0.48
CA LEU A 17 -5.17 -2.95 -0.82
C LEU A 17 -4.10 -2.71 -1.90
N MET A 18 -3.03 -1.96 -1.60
CA MET A 18 -1.92 -1.74 -2.54
C MET A 18 -1.23 -3.05 -2.94
N ARG A 19 -1.04 -3.98 -2.00
CA ARG A 19 -0.45 -5.30 -2.28
C ARG A 19 -1.37 -6.15 -3.14
N ILE A 20 -2.69 -6.10 -2.91
CA ILE A 20 -3.70 -6.80 -3.71
C ILE A 20 -3.69 -6.26 -5.15
N GLU A 21 -3.77 -4.94 -5.33
CA GLU A 21 -3.76 -4.31 -6.66
C GLU A 21 -2.47 -4.61 -7.43
N HIS A 22 -1.32 -4.59 -6.73
CA HIS A 22 -0.04 -4.97 -7.33
C HIS A 22 -0.01 -6.44 -7.75
N THR A 23 -0.48 -7.36 -6.89
CA THR A 23 -0.56 -8.80 -7.18
C THR A 23 -1.53 -9.09 -8.34
N ALA A 24 -2.61 -8.31 -8.45
CA ALA A 24 -3.56 -8.37 -9.56
C ALA A 24 -3.01 -7.78 -10.86
N GLY A 25 -1.84 -7.12 -10.84
CA GLY A 25 -1.28 -6.40 -11.99
C GLY A 25 -2.00 -5.09 -12.32
N ASN A 26 -2.89 -4.63 -11.45
CA ASN A 26 -3.71 -3.43 -11.63
C ASN A 26 -2.91 -2.17 -11.26
N ARG A 27 -1.96 -1.77 -12.12
CA ARG A 27 -1.15 -0.57 -11.88
C ARG A 27 -1.98 0.71 -11.75
N SER A 28 -3.09 0.81 -12.48
CA SER A 28 -4.02 1.94 -12.37
C SER A 28 -4.72 1.96 -11.01
N GLY A 29 -5.16 0.80 -10.52
CA GLY A 29 -5.76 0.65 -9.19
C GLY A 29 -4.76 0.92 -8.06
N LEU A 30 -3.52 0.49 -8.23
CA LEU A 30 -2.41 0.81 -7.34
C LEU A 30 -2.17 2.32 -7.26
N HIS A 31 -2.01 3.01 -8.40
CA HIS A 31 -1.83 4.47 -8.43
C HIS A 31 -3.02 5.23 -7.80
N THR A 32 -4.24 4.75 -8.06
CA THR A 32 -5.46 5.33 -7.47
C THR A 32 -5.45 5.20 -5.94
N THR A 33 -5.08 4.03 -5.44
CA THR A 33 -4.96 3.75 -4.01
C THR A 33 -3.88 4.61 -3.34
N ILE A 34 -2.72 4.76 -3.98
CA ILE A 34 -1.61 5.61 -3.52
C ILE A 34 -2.05 7.08 -3.44
N THR A 35 -2.69 7.59 -4.50
CA THR A 35 -3.16 8.99 -4.53
C THR A 35 -4.21 9.23 -3.45
N ARG A 36 -5.11 8.27 -3.24
CA ARG A 36 -6.18 8.37 -2.24
C ARG A 36 -5.61 8.44 -0.82
N ILE A 37 -4.65 7.61 -0.45
CA ILE A 37 -4.08 7.65 0.90
C ILE A 37 -3.30 8.96 1.14
N GLN A 38 -2.56 9.43 0.15
CA GLN A 38 -1.86 10.72 0.20
C GLN A 38 -2.83 11.89 0.41
N GLN A 39 -3.98 11.85 -0.29
CA GLN A 39 -5.00 12.89 -0.17
C GLN A 39 -5.69 12.86 1.20
N ILE A 40 -5.99 11.67 1.73
CA ILE A 40 -6.61 11.51 3.06
C ILE A 40 -5.67 12.03 4.15
N ASN A 41 -4.41 11.57 4.15
CA ASN A 41 -3.43 12.02 5.13
C ASN A 41 -3.20 13.53 5.07
N ARG A 42 -3.10 14.12 3.87
CA ARG A 42 -3.06 15.58 3.70
C ARG A 42 -4.31 16.29 4.21
N THR A 43 -5.50 15.71 4.02
CA THR A 43 -6.77 16.29 4.52
C THR A 43 -6.85 16.25 6.05
N LEU A 44 -6.22 15.25 6.65
CA LEU A 44 -6.14 15.09 8.11
C LEU A 44 -4.96 15.87 8.72
N ASP A 45 -4.18 16.60 7.91
CA ASP A 45 -2.94 17.26 8.32
C ASP A 45 -1.97 16.29 9.01
N ARG A 46 -1.89 15.06 8.47
CA ARG A 46 -1.01 14.01 8.94
C ARG A 46 -0.04 13.56 7.87
N ASP A 47 1.17 13.24 8.32
CA ASP A 47 2.16 12.59 7.48
C ASP A 47 1.82 11.11 7.30
N LEU A 48 2.24 10.56 6.15
CA LEU A 48 2.22 9.11 5.94
C LEU A 48 3.20 8.46 6.91
N GLU A 49 2.83 7.30 7.43
CA GLU A 49 3.77 6.51 8.20
C GLU A 49 4.87 6.00 7.27
N THR A 50 6.10 5.96 7.79
CA THR A 50 7.30 5.59 7.02
C THR A 50 7.16 4.22 6.34
N ALA A 51 6.48 3.26 6.97
CA ALA A 51 6.28 1.94 6.39
C ALA A 51 5.36 1.98 5.15
N THR A 52 4.39 2.90 5.08
CA THR A 52 3.58 3.10 3.86
C THR A 52 4.38 3.77 2.77
N GLU A 53 5.19 4.78 3.08
CA GLU A 53 6.06 5.42 2.09
C GLU A 53 7.05 4.42 1.48
N GLN A 54 7.65 3.58 2.33
CA GLN A 54 8.53 2.50 1.90
C GLN A 54 7.80 1.50 0.99
N LEU A 55 6.57 1.09 1.35
CA LEU A 55 5.77 0.21 0.52
C LEU A 55 5.43 0.85 -0.82
N ILE A 56 5.01 2.12 -0.85
CA ILE A 56 4.72 2.85 -2.09
C ILE A 56 5.97 2.88 -2.99
N ASN A 57 7.12 3.21 -2.41
CA ASN A 57 8.40 3.24 -3.12
C ASN A 57 8.77 1.85 -3.66
N ASP A 58 8.56 0.79 -2.89
CA ASP A 58 8.78 -0.59 -3.32
C ASP A 58 7.81 -1.01 -4.43
N LEU A 59 6.53 -0.65 -4.37
CA LEU A 59 5.57 -1.03 -5.42
C LEU A 59 5.77 -0.23 -6.72
N LEU A 60 6.29 1.01 -6.63
CA LEU A 60 6.55 1.87 -7.79
C LEU A 60 7.92 1.59 -8.43
N HIS A 61 8.95 1.31 -7.64
CA HIS A 61 10.33 1.11 -8.10
C HIS A 61 10.82 -0.33 -8.01
N GLY A 62 10.18 -1.15 -7.18
CA GLY A 62 10.40 -2.59 -7.03
C GLY A 62 9.84 -3.34 -8.23
N ASN A 63 10.67 -3.34 -9.25
CA ASN A 63 10.88 -4.43 -10.18
C ASN A 63 10.44 -5.77 -9.57
N GLY A 64 9.41 -6.43 -10.12
CA GLY A 64 8.69 -7.59 -9.58
C GLY A 64 9.53 -8.82 -9.23
N ARG A 65 10.40 -8.70 -8.23
CA ARG A 65 11.32 -9.73 -7.74
C ARG A 65 10.67 -10.61 -6.68
N ASP A 66 9.66 -10.12 -5.96
CA ASP A 66 8.90 -10.94 -4.99
C ASP A 66 7.89 -11.89 -5.65
N GLN A 67 7.41 -11.60 -6.87
CA GLN A 67 6.44 -12.48 -7.55
C GLN A 67 7.10 -13.71 -8.22
N ARG A 68 8.45 -13.77 -8.30
CA ARG A 68 9.15 -14.94 -8.88
C ARG A 68 9.55 -16.02 -7.87
N ASN A 69 9.48 -15.76 -6.56
CA ASN A 69 9.98 -16.70 -5.56
C ASN A 69 8.89 -17.56 -4.88
N LEU A 70 7.61 -17.30 -5.16
CA LEU A 70 6.50 -18.17 -4.72
C LEU A 70 6.11 -19.26 -5.75
N GLY A 71 6.66 -19.20 -6.97
CA GLY A 71 6.37 -20.16 -8.05
C GLY A 71 7.41 -21.26 -8.24
N SER A 72 8.51 -21.26 -7.48
CA SER A 72 9.66 -22.16 -7.74
C SER A 72 9.90 -23.23 -6.67
N ALA A 73 8.97 -23.43 -5.73
CA ALA A 73 9.03 -24.48 -4.70
C ALA A 73 8.10 -25.68 -4.95
N VAL A 74 7.53 -25.79 -6.16
CA VAL A 74 6.70 -26.94 -6.58
C VAL A 74 7.21 -27.52 -7.90
N SER A 75 8.29 -28.28 -7.85
CA SER A 75 8.71 -29.22 -8.91
C SER A 75 9.43 -30.40 -8.28
#